data_AF-A0A519VN08-F1
#
_entry.id   AF-A0A519VN08-F1
#
_cell.length_a   1.000
_cell.length_b   1.000
_cell.length_c   1.000
_cell.angle_alpha   90.00
_cell.angle_beta   90.00
_cell.angle_gamma   90.00
#
_symmetry.space_group_name_H-M   'P 1'
#
loop_
_entity.id
_entity.type
_entity.pdbx_description
1 polymer ?
#
loop_
_entity_poly.entity_id
_entity_poly.type
_entity_poly.pdbx_seq_one_letter_code
_entity_poly.pdbx_strand_id
1 'polypeptide(L)'
;MKKITILMLCIVTLGLASCKKDTIVQNTPNITLYKTIQPNQWQRATDNGIYFYVDIVDSRIEEFEDDGIILSFARFNDDGYDALPFNYGPDSYSYSSFPGRIRVYLQNNNNRTIEPLRPTANITARIVLVASSSD
;
A
#
# COMPACT_ATOMS: atom_id res chain seq x y z
N MET A 1 53.58 -37.93 18.76
CA MET A 1 52.56 -38.03 17.68
C MET A 1 51.12 -37.77 18.13
N LYS A 2 50.69 -38.12 19.37
CA LYS A 2 49.29 -37.92 19.83
C LYS A 2 48.85 -36.45 20.06
N LYS A 3 49.79 -35.51 20.18
CA LYS A 3 49.50 -34.08 20.45
C LYS A 3 49.03 -33.31 19.21
N ILE A 4 49.46 -33.73 18.01
CA ILE A 4 49.10 -33.06 16.74
C ILE A 4 47.66 -33.43 16.34
N THR A 5 47.21 -34.64 16.68
CA THR A 5 45.86 -35.12 16.36
C THR A 5 44.76 -34.34 17.08
N ILE A 6 45.01 -33.90 18.32
CA ILE A 6 44.07 -33.05 19.09
C ILE A 6 43.97 -31.65 18.47
N LEU A 7 45.09 -31.10 18.00
CA LEU A 7 45.11 -29.77 17.38
C LEU A 7 44.32 -29.73 16.06
N MET A 8 44.48 -30.75 15.21
CA MET A 8 43.70 -30.90 13.97
C MET A 8 42.19 -31.01 14.25
N LEU A 9 41.80 -31.72 15.31
CA LEU A 9 40.39 -31.90 15.68
C LEU A 9 39.73 -30.58 16.12
N CYS A 10 40.46 -29.71 16.84
CA CYS A 10 39.96 -28.40 17.25
C CYS A 10 39.74 -27.45 16.06
N ILE A 11 40.59 -27.52 15.03
CA ILE A 11 40.48 -26.64 13.85
C ILE A 11 39.23 -27.02 13.02
N VAL A 12 38.92 -28.32 12.93
CA VAL A 12 37.73 -28.81 12.21
C VAL A 12 36.43 -28.42 12.92
N THR A 13 36.37 -28.46 14.26
CA THR A 13 35.16 -28.08 14.99
C THR A 13 34.91 -26.57 15.02
N LEU A 14 35.96 -25.74 15.03
CA LEU A 14 35.84 -24.28 14.97
C LEU A 14 35.44 -23.78 13.57
N GLY A 15 35.85 -24.46 12.49
CA GLY A 15 35.46 -24.11 11.12
C GLY A 15 33.98 -24.35 10.82
N LEU A 16 33.36 -25.35 11.45
CA LEU A 16 31.94 -25.67 11.26
C LEU A 16 31.00 -24.74 12.05
N ALA A 17 31.47 -24.14 13.15
CA ALA A 17 30.69 -23.18 13.94
C ALA A 17 30.68 -21.75 13.37
N SER A 18 31.60 -21.44 12.45
CA SER A 18 31.77 -20.07 11.94
C SER A 18 30.86 -19.71 10.77
N CYS A 19 30.17 -20.68 10.16
CA CYS A 19 29.10 -20.40 9.22
C CYS A 19 27.79 -20.15 9.96
N LYS A 20 27.78 -19.15 10.84
CA LYS A 20 26.51 -18.50 11.16
C LYS A 20 26.16 -17.69 9.93
N LYS A 21 25.37 -18.27 9.03
CA LYS A 21 24.73 -17.50 7.96
C LYS A 21 23.74 -16.59 8.69
N ASP A 22 24.21 -15.41 9.07
CA ASP A 22 23.34 -14.32 9.46
C ASP A 22 22.54 -14.00 8.18
N THR A 23 21.37 -14.61 8.08
CA THR A 23 20.35 -14.17 7.14
C THR A 23 20.01 -12.76 7.60
N ILE A 24 20.59 -11.76 6.94
CA ILE A 24 20.06 -10.40 6.98
C ILE A 24 18.70 -10.53 6.30
N VAL A 25 17.68 -10.80 7.11
CA VAL A 25 16.30 -10.68 6.66
C VAL A 25 16.10 -9.19 6.46
N GLN A 26 16.18 -8.76 5.21
CA GLN A 26 15.88 -7.40 4.84
C GLN A 26 14.37 -7.22 4.96
N ASN A 27 13.90 -6.99 6.20
CA ASN A 27 12.52 -6.63 6.46
C ASN A 27 12.29 -5.27 5.83
N THR A 28 11.70 -5.23 4.64
CA THR A 28 11.11 -4.00 4.10
C THR A 28 10.02 -3.57 5.08
N PRO A 29 10.15 -2.44 5.77
CA PRO A 29 9.16 -2.04 6.76
C PRO A 29 7.89 -1.54 6.06
N ASN A 30 6.75 -1.72 6.71
CA ASN A 30 5.50 -1.10 6.26
C ASN A 30 5.64 0.43 6.33
N ILE A 31 5.14 1.14 5.31
CA ILE A 31 5.25 2.59 5.20
C ILE A 31 3.84 3.19 5.22
N THR A 32 3.63 4.24 6.01
CA THR A 32 2.37 5.01 5.98
C THR A 32 2.59 6.38 5.35
N LEU A 33 1.77 6.71 4.35
CA LEU A 33 1.77 7.98 3.64
C LEU A 33 0.47 8.72 3.88
N TYR A 34 0.54 10.04 3.95
CA TYR A 34 -0.62 10.92 3.98
C TYR A 34 -0.61 11.81 2.74
N LYS A 35 -1.74 11.87 2.03
CA LYS A 35 -1.93 12.67 0.82
C LYS A 35 -3.24 13.44 0.93
N THR A 36 -3.26 14.68 0.47
CA THR A 36 -4.49 15.47 0.39
C THR A 36 -5.00 15.47 -1.03
N ILE A 37 -6.24 15.05 -1.21
CA ILE A 37 -6.97 15.10 -2.48
C ILE A 37 -7.82 16.37 -2.48
N GLN A 38 -7.57 17.23 -3.46
CA GLN A 38 -8.33 18.47 -3.65
C GLN A 38 -9.56 18.22 -4.55
N PRO A 39 -10.69 18.92 -4.32
CA PRO A 39 -11.91 18.80 -5.12
C PRO A 39 -11.71 18.88 -6.64
N ASN A 40 -10.78 19.73 -7.09
CA ASN A 40 -10.47 19.94 -8.51
C ASN A 40 -9.62 18.84 -9.15
N GLN A 41 -9.06 17.92 -8.37
CA GLN A 41 -8.29 16.78 -8.90
C GLN A 41 -9.18 15.64 -9.40
N TRP A 42 -10.46 15.62 -8.99
CA TRP A 42 -11.43 14.63 -9.47
C TRP A 42 -11.79 14.89 -10.93
N GLN A 43 -11.47 13.91 -11.76
CA GLN A 43 -11.73 13.93 -13.19
C GLN A 43 -12.97 13.10 -13.49
N ARG A 44 -13.87 13.65 -14.31
CA ARG A 44 -15.00 12.90 -14.83
C ARG A 44 -14.49 11.88 -15.85
N ALA A 45 -14.94 10.64 -15.77
CA ALA A 45 -14.64 9.65 -16.79
C ALA A 45 -15.17 10.10 -18.16
N THR A 46 -14.37 9.85 -19.20
CA THR A 46 -14.71 10.14 -20.60
C THR A 46 -15.04 8.86 -21.39
N ASP A 47 -15.05 7.71 -20.72
CA ASP A 47 -15.47 6.44 -21.29
C ASP A 47 -17.01 6.28 -21.21
N ASN A 48 -17.51 5.09 -21.51
CA ASN A 48 -18.94 4.77 -21.44
C ASN A 48 -19.50 4.72 -20.00
N GLY A 49 -18.71 5.04 -18.97
CA GLY A 49 -19.12 5.06 -17.58
C GLY A 49 -19.41 6.47 -17.06
N ILE A 50 -20.32 6.56 -16.08
CA ILE A 50 -20.57 7.79 -15.33
C ILE A 50 -19.97 7.63 -13.92
N TYR A 51 -18.75 8.11 -13.76
CA TYR A 51 -18.01 8.10 -12.50
C TYR A 51 -16.95 9.21 -12.49
N PHE A 52 -16.44 9.56 -11.31
CA PHE A 52 -15.22 10.35 -11.18
C PHE A 52 -14.06 9.46 -10.75
N TYR A 53 -12.85 9.89 -11.08
CA TYR A 53 -11.64 9.27 -10.58
C TYR A 53 -10.60 10.32 -10.20
N VAL A 54 -9.66 9.93 -9.35
CA VAL A 54 -8.48 10.71 -9.03
C VAL A 54 -7.29 9.78 -8.88
N ASP A 55 -6.14 10.20 -9.38
CA ASP A 55 -4.87 9.47 -9.24
C ASP A 55 -4.05 10.10 -8.12
N ILE A 56 -3.71 9.27 -7.12
CA ILE A 56 -2.74 9.61 -6.08
C ILE A 56 -1.40 9.06 -6.51
N VAL A 57 -0.47 9.94 -6.88
CA VAL A 57 0.86 9.57 -7.40
C VAL A 57 1.91 9.73 -6.30
N ASP A 58 2.73 8.70 -6.12
CA ASP A 58 3.90 8.70 -5.24
C ASP A 58 4.89 7.63 -5.68
N SER A 59 6.18 7.99 -5.80
CA SER A 59 7.21 7.05 -6.29
C SER A 59 7.37 5.83 -5.39
N ARG A 60 7.05 5.93 -4.09
CA ARG A 60 7.13 4.80 -3.16
C ARG A 60 6.05 3.75 -3.44
N ILE A 61 4.98 4.07 -4.16
CA ILE A 61 3.94 3.09 -4.51
C ILE A 61 4.48 2.07 -5.50
N GLU A 62 5.41 2.47 -6.37
CA GLU A 62 6.02 1.58 -7.38
C GLU A 62 6.80 0.41 -6.73
N GLU A 63 7.44 0.66 -5.59
CA GLU A 63 8.18 -0.36 -4.84
C GLU A 63 7.27 -1.42 -4.19
N PHE A 64 5.96 -1.17 -4.09
CA PHE A 64 4.98 -2.01 -3.41
C PHE A 64 3.83 -2.42 -4.34
N GLU A 65 4.05 -2.47 -5.66
CA GLU A 65 3.01 -2.83 -6.63
C GLU A 65 2.51 -4.27 -6.45
N ASP A 66 3.42 -5.21 -6.24
CA ASP A 66 3.13 -6.63 -6.01
C ASP A 66 2.73 -6.92 -4.55
N ASP A 67 2.70 -5.88 -3.72
CA ASP A 67 2.51 -5.92 -2.28
C ASP A 67 1.10 -5.42 -1.87
N GLY A 68 0.84 -5.43 -0.56
CA GLY A 68 -0.43 -4.95 -0.03
C GLY A 68 -0.48 -3.43 0.02
N ILE A 69 -1.53 -2.83 -0.55
CA ILE A 69 -1.83 -1.41 -0.36
C ILE A 69 -3.17 -1.26 0.33
N ILE A 70 -3.21 -0.57 1.47
CA ILE A 70 -4.44 -0.24 2.19
C ILE A 70 -4.67 1.27 2.08
N LEU A 71 -5.78 1.67 1.48
CA LEU A 71 -6.19 3.06 1.38
C LEU A 71 -7.36 3.37 2.33
N SER A 72 -7.28 4.49 3.05
CA SER A 72 -8.36 5.00 3.90
C SER A 72 -8.53 6.50 3.73
N PHE A 73 -9.76 7.00 3.87
CA PHE A 73 -10.07 8.42 3.86
C PHE A 73 -10.42 8.92 5.25
N ALA A 74 -9.94 10.12 5.60
CA ALA A 74 -10.30 10.77 6.85
C ALA A 74 -11.80 11.04 6.89
N ARG A 75 -12.43 10.75 8.03
CA ARG A 75 -13.80 11.16 8.33
C ARG A 75 -13.82 12.67 8.43
N PHE A 76 -14.66 13.29 7.61
CA PHE A 76 -14.82 14.74 7.53
C PHE A 76 -15.03 15.43 8.90
N ASN A 77 -15.54 14.72 9.92
CA ASN A 77 -16.04 15.30 11.16
C ASN A 77 -15.54 14.65 12.47
N ASP A 78 -14.74 13.58 12.45
CA ASP A 78 -14.57 12.70 13.64
C ASP A 78 -13.17 12.07 13.80
N ASP A 79 -12.11 12.72 13.27
CA ASP A 79 -10.69 12.34 13.38
C ASP A 79 -10.28 10.89 12.99
N GLY A 80 -11.24 10.06 12.54
CA GLY A 80 -11.05 8.68 12.12
C GLY A 80 -10.72 8.53 10.64
N TYR A 81 -10.38 7.31 10.22
CA TYR A 81 -10.18 6.94 8.82
C TYR A 81 -11.06 5.75 8.45
N ASP A 82 -11.89 5.90 7.42
CA ASP A 82 -12.66 4.81 6.84
C ASP A 82 -11.85 4.16 5.72
N ALA A 83 -11.58 2.86 5.84
CA ALA A 83 -10.88 2.10 4.81
C ALA A 83 -11.77 1.93 3.57
N LEU A 84 -11.18 1.99 2.38
CA LEU A 84 -11.89 1.70 1.14
C LEU A 84 -11.92 0.18 0.88
N PRO A 85 -12.98 -0.34 0.23
CA PRO A 85 -14.14 0.40 -0.27
C PRO A 85 -15.15 0.72 0.83
N PHE A 86 -15.85 1.86 0.69
CA PHE A 86 -16.98 2.23 1.54
C PHE A 86 -18.03 3.06 0.78
N ASN A 87 -19.21 3.21 1.37
CA ASN A 87 -20.28 4.04 0.85
C ASN A 87 -20.47 5.29 1.71
N TYR A 88 -20.73 6.43 1.07
CA TYR A 88 -21.15 7.66 1.71
C TYR A 88 -22.40 8.19 1.02
N GLY A 89 -23.54 8.05 1.69
CA GLY A 89 -24.83 8.35 1.08
C GLY A 89 -25.07 7.50 -0.18
N PRO A 90 -25.40 8.10 -1.34
CA PRO A 90 -25.67 7.38 -2.58
C PRO A 90 -24.41 6.99 -3.36
N ASP A 91 -23.22 7.34 -2.88
CA ASP A 91 -21.98 7.16 -3.62
C ASP A 91 -21.04 6.14 -2.96
N SER A 92 -20.32 5.40 -3.79
CA SER A 92 -19.31 4.41 -3.40
C SER A 92 -17.91 4.89 -3.77
N TYR A 93 -16.98 4.70 -2.85
CA TYR A 93 -15.55 4.87 -3.07
C TYR A 93 -14.88 3.51 -3.17
N SER A 94 -14.05 3.32 -4.19
CA SER A 94 -13.20 2.14 -4.36
C SER A 94 -11.83 2.55 -4.92
N TYR A 95 -10.87 1.63 -4.97
CA TYR A 95 -9.57 1.93 -5.57
C TYR A 95 -8.94 0.75 -6.27
N SER A 96 -7.97 1.04 -7.12
CA SER A 96 -7.03 0.08 -7.67
C SER A 96 -5.62 0.65 -7.59
N SER A 97 -4.65 -0.21 -7.31
CA SER A 97 -3.23 0.11 -7.40
C SER A 97 -2.72 -0.11 -8.83
N PHE A 98 -1.72 0.69 -9.19
CA PHE A 98 -0.96 0.63 -10.43
C PHE A 98 0.49 1.00 -10.10
N PRO A 99 1.46 0.70 -10.98
CA PRO A 99 2.84 1.15 -10.77
C PRO A 99 2.89 2.67 -10.53
N GLY A 100 3.42 3.07 -9.38
CA GLY A 100 3.60 4.48 -8.99
C GLY A 100 2.33 5.28 -8.65
N ARG A 101 1.14 4.68 -8.69
CA ARG A 101 -0.11 5.40 -8.40
C ARG A 101 -1.24 4.52 -7.84
N ILE A 102 -2.12 5.15 -7.06
CA ILE A 102 -3.40 4.57 -6.66
C ILE A 102 -4.50 5.38 -7.34
N ARG A 103 -5.37 4.71 -8.09
CA ARG A 103 -6.57 5.35 -8.65
C ARG A 103 -7.74 5.11 -7.72
N VAL A 104 -8.35 6.19 -7.26
CA VAL A 104 -9.62 6.13 -6.53
C VAL A 104 -10.76 6.38 -7.50
N TYR A 105 -11.81 5.58 -7.38
CA TYR A 105 -13.04 5.71 -8.12
C TYR A 105 -14.17 6.18 -7.21
N LEU A 106 -15.01 7.03 -7.74
CA LEU A 106 -16.24 7.51 -7.13
C LEU A 106 -17.38 7.26 -8.11
N GLN A 107 -18.34 6.44 -7.70
CA GLN A 107 -19.49 6.06 -8.53
C GLN A 107 -20.76 6.05 -7.70
N ASN A 108 -21.91 6.25 -8.33
CA ASN A 108 -23.18 6.02 -7.65
C ASN A 108 -23.34 4.53 -7.31
N ASN A 109 -23.74 4.22 -6.08
CA ASN A 109 -23.74 2.85 -5.57
C ASN A 109 -24.89 1.98 -6.09
N ASN A 110 -25.97 2.62 -6.54
CA ASN A 110 -27.21 1.94 -6.93
C ASN A 110 -27.49 2.03 -8.44
N ASN A 111 -26.94 3.04 -9.12
CA ASN A 111 -27.21 3.26 -10.54
C ASN A 111 -26.04 3.89 -11.29
N ARG A 112 -25.42 3.12 -12.18
CA ARG A 112 -24.27 3.55 -13.00
C ARG A 112 -24.59 4.59 -14.07
N THR A 113 -25.86 4.98 -14.23
CA THR A 113 -26.27 6.08 -15.14
C THR A 113 -26.47 7.41 -14.42
N ILE A 114 -26.38 7.44 -13.08
CA ILE A 114 -26.46 8.66 -12.29
C ILE A 114 -25.05 9.15 -12.00
N GLU A 115 -24.83 10.44 -12.21
CA GLU A 115 -23.57 11.08 -11.85
C GLU A 115 -23.45 11.18 -10.32
N PRO A 116 -22.38 10.64 -9.71
CA PRO A 116 -22.16 10.76 -8.28
C PRO A 116 -21.81 12.19 -7.89
N LEU A 117 -21.97 12.53 -6.62
CA LEU A 117 -21.67 13.87 -6.11
C LEU A 117 -20.17 14.01 -5.90
N ARG A 118 -19.53 14.78 -6.79
CA ARG A 118 -18.10 15.08 -6.65
C ARG A 118 -17.82 15.78 -5.30
N PRO A 119 -16.79 15.35 -4.55
CA PRO A 119 -16.39 16.01 -3.30
C PRO A 119 -16.11 17.50 -3.51
N THR A 120 -16.60 18.32 -2.58
CA THR A 120 -16.42 19.78 -2.58
C THR A 120 -15.38 20.26 -1.56
N ALA A 121 -14.92 19.37 -0.69
CA ALA A 121 -13.89 19.63 0.32
C ALA A 121 -12.67 18.74 0.12
N ASN A 122 -11.57 19.12 0.75
CA ASN A 122 -10.33 18.35 0.74
C ASN A 122 -10.52 17.03 1.48
N ILE A 123 -9.99 15.94 0.93
CA ILE A 123 -10.01 14.62 1.55
C ILE A 123 -8.57 14.24 1.89
N THR A 124 -8.31 13.88 3.15
CA THR A 124 -7.01 13.31 3.54
C THR A 124 -7.05 11.80 3.35
N ALA A 125 -6.19 11.30 2.47
CA ALA A 125 -5.94 9.90 2.22
C ALA A 125 -4.76 9.39 3.08
N ARG A 126 -5.00 8.33 3.84
CA ARG A 126 -3.96 7.53 4.50
C ARG A 126 -3.72 6.28 3.67
N ILE A 127 -2.48 6.08 3.26
CA ILE A 127 -2.05 4.94 2.45
C ILE A 127 -1.06 4.15 3.29
N VAL A 128 -1.33 2.88 3.53
CA VAL A 128 -0.39 1.95 4.16
C VAL A 128 0.13 1.01 3.08
N LEU A 129 1.43 1.11 2.82
CA LEU A 129 2.18 0.18 1.98
C LEU A 129 2.66 -0.94 2.89
N VAL A 130 2.20 -2.16 2.60
CA VAL A 130 2.43 -3.36 3.40
C VAL A 130 3.39 -4.24 2.63
N ALA A 131 4.62 -4.34 3.14
CA ALA A 131 5.60 -5.23 2.55
C ALA A 131 5.14 -6.68 2.68
N SER A 132 5.12 -7.41 1.58
CA SER A 132 4.83 -8.84 1.56
C SER A 132 6.10 -9.60 1.18
N SER A 133 6.40 -10.67 1.91
CA SER A 133 7.42 -11.62 1.48
C SER A 133 6.72 -12.90 1.05
N SER A 134 6.86 -13.29 -0.22
CA SER A 134 6.43 -14.61 -0.68
C SER A 134 7.39 -15.69 -0.15
N ASP A 135 6.85 -16.78 0.40
CA ASP A 135 7.60 -17.99 0.76
C ASP A 135 8.06 -18.79 -0.47
#